data_AF-A0A075FC66-F1
#
_entry.id   AF-A0A075FC66-F1
#
_cell.length_a   1.000
_cell.length_b   1.000
_cell.length_c   1.000
_cell.angle_alpha   90.00
_cell.angle_beta   90.00
_cell.angle_gamma   90.00
#
_symmetry.space_group_name_H-M   'P 1'
#
loop_
_entity.id
_entity.type
_entity.pdbx_description
1 polymer ?
#
loop_
_entity_poly.entity_id
_entity_poly.type
_entity_poly.pdbx_seq_one_letter_code
_entity_poly.pdbx_strand_id
1 'polypeptide(L)' 'MEPATSRAPRSRFVVWLHGLGDTGRANEFLADSFPTTAAFADARWAFPTAPTAPVTCNRT' A
#
# COMPACT_ATOMS: atom_id res chain seq x y z
N MET A 1 7.67 32.22 25.92
CA MET A 1 7.99 31.75 24.57
C MET A 1 8.01 30.23 24.67
N GLU A 2 6.88 29.59 24.41
CA GLU A 2 6.74 28.13 24.56
C GLU A 2 7.56 27.41 23.48
N PRO A 3 8.28 26.31 23.80
CA PRO A 3 8.99 25.55 22.79
C PRO A 3 7.97 24.80 21.93
N ALA A 4 8.02 25.02 20.61
CA ALA A 4 7.25 24.24 19.67
C ALA A 4 7.72 22.77 19.74
N THR A 5 6.88 21.88 20.25
CA THR A 5 7.11 20.44 20.22
C THR A 5 7.22 20.00 18.76
N SER A 6 8.44 19.76 18.28
CA SER A 6 8.70 19.18 16.96
C SER A 6 8.02 17.81 16.90
N ARG A 7 6.92 17.71 16.15
CA ARG A 7 6.28 16.42 15.87
C ARG A 7 7.23 15.64 14.98
N ALA A 8 7.79 14.54 15.47
CA ALA A 8 8.56 13.62 14.63
C ALA A 8 7.73 13.27 13.38
N PRO A 9 8.34 13.24 12.18
CA PRO A 9 7.62 12.93 10.95
C PRO A 9 6.93 11.57 11.10
N ARG A 10 5.62 11.53 10.86
CA ARG A 10 4.85 10.29 10.95
C ARG A 10 5.14 9.45 9.71
N SER A 11 6.08 8.52 9.79
CA SER A 11 6.30 7.55 8.72
C SER A 11 5.06 6.67 8.58
N ARG A 12 4.40 6.72 7.42
CA ARG A 12 3.25 5.88 7.09
C ARG A 12 3.74 4.74 6.20
N PHE A 13 3.21 3.54 6.41
CA PHE A 13 3.51 2.37 5.59
C PHE A 13 2.21 1.70 5.19
N VAL A 14 2.05 1.44 3.89
CA VAL A 14 0.86 0.85 3.30
C VAL A 14 1.24 -0.45 2.62
N VAL A 15 0.48 -1.51 2.92
CA VAL A 15 0.57 -2.80 2.23
C VAL A 15 -0.71 -2.99 1.45
N TRP A 16 -0.58 -3.16 0.13
CA TRP A 16 -1.71 -3.44 -0.76
C TRP A 16 -1.67 -4.89 -1.23
N LEU A 17 -2.75 -5.65 -0.98
CA LEU A 17 -2.87 -7.04 -1.39
C LEU A 17 -3.77 -7.14 -2.62
N HIS A 18 -3.24 -7.71 -3.70
CA HIS A 18 -3.95 -7.85 -4.99
C HIS A 18 -5.04 -8.93 -4.94
N GLY A 19 -5.89 -8.97 -5.97
CA GLY A 19 -6.95 -9.96 -6.14
C GLY A 19 -6.49 -11.31 -6.71
N LEU A 20 -7.43 -12.24 -6.90
CA LEU A 20 -7.18 -13.56 -7.48
C LEU A 20 -6.60 -13.44 -8.91
N GLY A 21 -5.50 -14.15 -9.17
CA GLY A 21 -4.86 -14.19 -10.50
C GLY A 21 -4.04 -12.95 -10.87
N ASP A 22 -3.96 -11.97 -9.97
CA ASP A 22 -3.22 -10.72 -10.17
C ASP A 22 -1.81 -10.78 -9.55
N THR A 23 -1.05 -9.69 -9.66
CA THR A 23 0.29 -9.52 -9.07
C THR A 23 0.41 -8.18 -8.36
N GLY A 24 1.37 -8.09 -7.44
CA GLY A 24 1.66 -6.81 -6.77
C GLY A 24 2.07 -5.71 -7.75
N ARG A 25 2.95 -6.05 -8.71
CA ARG A 25 3.46 -5.10 -9.71
C ARG A 25 2.36 -4.47 -10.57
N ALA A 26 1.29 -5.22 -10.88
CA ALA A 26 0.15 -4.69 -11.63
C ALA A 26 -0.61 -3.58 -10.89
N ASN A 27 -0.42 -3.45 -9.58
CA ASN A 27 -1.11 -2.50 -8.71
C ASN A 27 -0.24 -1.30 -8.29
N GLU A 28 1.04 -1.24 -8.68
CA GLU A 28 1.99 -0.20 -8.24
C GLU A 28 1.52 1.23 -8.59
N PHE A 29 0.76 1.39 -9.68
CA PHE A 29 0.17 2.67 -10.10
C PHE A 29 -0.72 3.32 -9.03
N LEU A 30 -1.20 2.55 -8.05
CA LEU A 30 -2.00 3.07 -6.95
C LEU A 30 -1.19 4.03 -6.07
N ALA A 31 0.11 3.79 -5.88
CA ALA A 31 0.97 4.69 -5.12
C ALA A 31 0.99 6.12 -5.71
N ASP A 32 0.89 6.21 -7.05
CA ASP A 32 0.83 7.47 -7.80
C ASP A 32 -0.60 8.03 -7.94
N SER A 33 -1.62 7.23 -7.62
CA SER A 33 -3.04 7.60 -7.72
C SER A 33 -3.62 8.15 -6.41
N PHE A 34 -3.11 7.72 -5.25
CA PHE A 34 -3.45 8.25 -3.92
C PHE A 34 -2.79 9.59 -3.46
N PRO A 35 -1.79 10.22 -4.15
CA PRO A 35 -1.13 11.46 -3.69
C PRO A 35 -2.00 12.70 -3.52
N THR A 36 -3.25 12.71 -4.01
CA THR A 36 -4.18 13.84 -3.81
C THR A 36 -4.75 13.91 -2.40
N THR A 37 -4.50 12.91 -1.56
CA THR A 37 -4.92 12.91 -0.15
C THR A 37 -3.70 13.15 0.75
N ALA A 38 -3.73 14.24 1.55
CA ALA A 38 -2.66 14.60 2.49
C ALA A 38 -2.30 13.47 3.50
N ALA A 39 -3.15 12.44 3.59
CA ALA A 39 -2.96 11.27 4.44
C ALA A 39 -1.89 10.28 3.93
N PHE A 40 -1.55 10.27 2.64
CA PHE A 40 -0.65 9.25 2.07
C PHE A 40 0.55 9.82 1.29
N ALA A 41 0.70 11.14 1.27
CA ALA A 41 1.75 11.83 0.51
C ALA A 41 3.19 11.42 0.87
N ASP A 42 3.43 10.92 2.08
CA ASP A 42 4.73 10.44 2.58
C ASP A 42 4.73 8.93 2.90
N ALA A 43 3.71 8.20 2.44
CA ALA A 43 3.59 6.79 2.71
C ALA A 43 4.60 5.98 1.89
N ARG A 44 5.28 5.04 2.55
CA ARG A 44 6.01 3.97 1.88
C ARG A 44 5.03 2.86 1.51
N TRP A 45 5.11 2.36 0.28
CA TRP A 45 4.19 1.36 -0.24
C TRP A 45 4.88 0.01 -0.43
N ALA A 46 4.14 -1.07 -0.23
CA ALA A 46 4.54 -2.41 -0.60
C ALA A 46 3.40 -3.13 -1.33
N PHE A 47 3.76 -3.76 -2.45
CA PHE A 47 2.87 -4.51 -3.32
C PHE A 47 3.40 -5.94 -3.47
N PRO A 48 3.24 -6.83 -2.47
CA PRO A 48 3.69 -8.21 -2.57
C PRO A 48 2.89 -8.99 -3.62
N THR A 49 3.52 -9.99 -4.22
CA THR A 49 2.84 -10.98 -5.10
C THR A 49 2.65 -12.28 -4.33
N ALA A 50 1.40 -12.76 -4.28
CA ALA A 50 1.09 -14.03 -3.63
C ALA A 50 1.76 -15.21 -4.36
N PRO A 51 2.13 -16.29 -3.65
CA PRO A 51 2.63 -17.51 -4.29
C PRO A 51 1.60 -18.11 -5.25
N THR A 52 2.07 -18.72 -6.34
CA THR A 52 1.21 -19.49 -7.24
C THR A 52 0.75 -20.77 -6.53
N ALA A 53 -0.55 -20.89 -6.26
CA ALA A 53 -1.14 -22.05 -5.59
C ALA A 53 -2.56 -22.35 -6.11
N PRO A 54 -3.03 -23.62 -6.07
CA PRO A 54 -4.41 -23.95 -6.40
C PRO A 54 -5.42 -23.26 -5.47
N VAL A 55 -6.49 -22.69 -6.03
CA VAL A 55 -7.59 -22.09 -5.26
C VAL A 55 -8.78 -23.04 -5.29
N THR A 56 -8.87 -23.90 -4.27
CA THR A 56 -9.77 -25.07 -4.27
C THR A 56 -11.25 -24.76 -4.12
N CYS A 57 -11.60 -23.54 -3.71
CA CYS A 57 -12.97 -23.05 -3.55
C CYS A 57 -13.52 -22.35 -4.81
N ASN A 58 -12.67 -22.04 -5.80
CA ASN A 58 -13.09 -21.40 -7.05
C ASN A 58 -13.31 -22.45 -8.14
N ARG A 59 -14.29 -23.33 -7.94
CA ARG A 59 -14.68 -24.34 -8.92
C ARG A 59 -15.89 -23.82 -9.68
N THR A 60 -15.68 -23.41 -10.94
CA THR A 60 -16.75 -23.19 -11.93
C THR A 60 -17.20 -24.50 -12.54
#